data_AF-A0A2E7L5M6-F1
#
_entry.id   AF-A0A2E7L5M6-F1
#
_cell.length_a   1.000
_cell.length_b   1.000
_cell.length_c   1.000
_cell.angle_alpha   90.00
_cell.angle_beta   90.00
_cell.angle_gamma   90.00
#
_symmetry.space_group_name_H-M   'P 1'
#
loop_
_entity.id
_entity.type
_entity.pdbx_description
1 polymer ?
#
loop_
_entity_poly.entity_id
_entity_poly.type
_entity_poly.pdbx_seq_one_letter_code
_entity_poly.pdbx_strand_id
1 'polypeptide(L)'
;MAAREDDRMNPPVIGPTQGNSCRKVPVSECHRAGILGICVALVGCLVPALDGVGQERNPVTTDRDGRLSATAATEDADTLFGLDRVIDVELNISAEEWAKLQPPDGTRLDDAAVGRAFSDLIGDAIRGGNFRSEKSTRPGLAGYLGVDHQYGQADVTIDGEAIRSVGLRYKGNGTFVVGHKTGKYSFKIDFNEYRNGASFRGLRKLNLNNQVTDPSMMREALSYELFRAVGIPCSRVNFARVYLTVAGLKERAAQGLYTIVEQVDKRFLKNRFGEADGMLLKPSTFGVFRYLGEDWADYEVAYIPKTTPTELQQQRLIAFAKMLHQADDDAFAAAIEEYLNVDQFLRFLAMNVLLSNLDSFLGGAQNYYVYLDSASNRFHFLPWDMDISFGAFEMQGTPSTRRNLSIDEPQTSKNRLIERILAISRYKQTYHAYLRQYLDTHFAQKKVNAEIDRVAAILRPVIRANGKEAPGRFEKAIAESPSLFEPHALKFFVIKRHESVREQLAHERTGDTLGNEGEEFAGLMQWFTGPRIGLFLGLPVVLLLNASGWLWGILAGFRKGTRWGLLNAAFFPLAPLLYGFLVRRDLGKWSACWVLFAVTSMVIWLVLAVWLVGDGV
;
A
#
# COMPACT_ATOMS: atom_id res chain seq x y z
N MET A 1 9.69 21.84 -64.52
CA MET A 1 10.91 21.14 -64.97
C MET A 1 10.82 19.72 -64.40
N ALA A 2 10.11 18.85 -65.12
CA ALA A 2 10.66 17.79 -65.99
C ALA A 2 11.05 16.57 -65.13
N ALA A 3 10.16 15.57 -65.03
CA ALA A 3 10.03 14.39 -65.93
C ALA A 3 10.79 13.20 -65.31
N ARG A 4 10.33 11.94 -65.20
CA ARG A 4 9.38 11.08 -65.95
C ARG A 4 9.13 9.79 -65.12
N GLU A 5 7.90 9.26 -65.07
CA GLU A 5 7.43 7.97 -65.67
C GLU A 5 8.24 6.71 -65.28
N ASP A 6 7.71 5.78 -64.47
CA ASP A 6 6.69 4.72 -64.74
C ASP A 6 7.30 3.49 -65.45
N ASP A 7 7.33 2.33 -64.79
CA ASP A 7 6.69 1.08 -65.27
C ASP A 7 6.99 -0.17 -64.38
N ARG A 8 5.89 -0.82 -63.96
CA ARG A 8 5.55 -2.26 -63.96
C ARG A 8 6.58 -3.39 -63.68
N MET A 9 6.09 -4.34 -62.86
CA MET A 9 5.98 -5.82 -63.06
C MET A 9 6.51 -6.71 -61.91
N ASN A 10 5.52 -7.18 -61.12
CA ASN A 10 5.27 -8.50 -60.49
C ASN A 10 6.36 -9.60 -60.26
N PRO A 11 6.12 -10.49 -59.25
CA PRO A 11 7.08 -11.42 -58.59
C PRO A 11 7.20 -12.76 -59.38
N PRO A 12 8.03 -13.78 -58.98
CA PRO A 12 7.54 -14.85 -58.06
C PRO A 12 8.61 -15.75 -57.34
N VAL A 13 8.11 -16.81 -56.66
CA VAL A 13 8.70 -18.18 -56.38
C VAL A 13 9.58 -18.33 -55.12
N ILE A 14 9.16 -18.99 -54.02
CA ILE A 14 8.93 -20.43 -53.69
C ILE A 14 10.21 -21.32 -53.66
N GLY A 15 10.57 -21.77 -52.44
CA GLY A 15 10.92 -23.18 -52.16
C GLY A 15 12.40 -23.61 -52.15
N PRO A 16 12.69 -24.88 -51.79
CA PRO A 16 13.17 -25.27 -50.46
C PRO A 16 14.42 -26.18 -50.49
N THR A 17 15.04 -26.49 -49.32
CA THR A 17 15.75 -27.77 -48.99
C THR A 17 16.41 -27.69 -47.61
N GLN A 18 15.99 -28.49 -46.62
CA GLN A 18 16.52 -29.81 -46.19
C GLN A 18 17.91 -29.80 -45.52
N GLY A 19 18.02 -30.49 -44.36
CA GLY A 19 19.32 -30.89 -43.80
C GLY A 19 19.34 -31.35 -42.34
N ASN A 20 18.94 -32.61 -42.11
CA ASN A 20 19.03 -33.41 -40.86
C ASN A 20 20.30 -33.23 -39.99
N SER A 21 20.16 -33.39 -38.67
CA SER A 21 20.86 -34.48 -37.97
C SER A 21 20.22 -34.84 -36.63
N CYS A 22 20.15 -36.16 -36.38
CA CYS A 22 19.63 -36.83 -35.20
C CYS A 22 20.73 -37.80 -34.74
N ARG A 23 21.09 -37.83 -33.45
CA ARG A 23 21.81 -38.92 -32.73
C ARG A 23 21.74 -38.60 -31.23
N LYS A 24 20.96 -39.33 -30.43
CA LYS A 24 21.20 -40.63 -29.75
C LYS A 24 21.92 -40.53 -28.39
N VAL A 25 21.21 -41.04 -27.39
CA VAL A 25 21.45 -41.29 -25.94
C VAL A 25 22.44 -42.45 -25.73
N PRO A 26 23.17 -42.60 -24.59
CA PRO A 26 22.75 -43.40 -23.39
C PRO A 26 23.20 -42.78 -22.03
N VAL A 27 22.48 -42.80 -20.89
CA VAL A 27 22.06 -43.84 -19.90
C VAL A 27 23.19 -44.71 -19.30
N SER A 28 23.44 -44.58 -17.98
CA SER A 28 23.81 -45.65 -17.02
C SER A 28 23.46 -45.16 -15.58
N GLU A 29 22.46 -45.76 -14.93
CA GLU A 29 22.51 -46.83 -13.89
C GLU A 29 22.79 -46.30 -12.46
N CYS A 30 21.91 -46.40 -11.44
CA CYS A 30 21.04 -47.45 -10.87
C CYS A 30 21.75 -48.32 -9.80
N HIS A 31 21.30 -48.22 -8.54
CA HIS A 31 21.29 -49.22 -7.43
C HIS A 31 20.69 -48.50 -6.19
N ARG A 32 19.74 -48.98 -5.36
CA ARG A 32 19.01 -50.24 -5.11
C ARG A 32 17.72 -49.85 -4.34
N ALA A 33 16.53 -50.32 -4.73
CA ALA A 33 15.79 -51.48 -4.17
C ALA A 33 15.40 -51.32 -2.67
N GLY A 34 14.19 -51.59 -2.17
CA GLY A 34 12.93 -52.22 -2.61
C GLY A 34 12.13 -52.51 -1.32
N ILE A 35 10.78 -52.49 -1.28
CA ILE A 35 9.85 -53.64 -1.23
C ILE A 35 8.47 -53.02 -0.84
N LEU A 36 7.41 -53.04 -1.68
CA LEU A 36 6.33 -54.07 -1.87
C LEU A 36 5.25 -54.04 -0.75
N GLY A 37 3.92 -54.12 -0.95
CA GLY A 37 3.00 -54.34 -2.08
C GLY A 37 1.55 -54.11 -1.59
N ILE A 38 0.65 -53.54 -2.41
CA ILE A 38 -0.48 -54.18 -3.17
C ILE A 38 -1.50 -54.98 -2.33
N CYS A 39 -2.77 -54.52 -2.37
CA CYS A 39 -3.98 -55.36 -2.54
C CYS A 39 -5.08 -54.54 -3.26
N VAL A 40 -5.78 -55.20 -4.20
CA VAL A 40 -6.82 -54.68 -5.11
C VAL A 40 -8.09 -55.53 -4.97
N ALA A 41 -9.24 -54.91 -5.32
CA ALA A 41 -10.56 -55.47 -5.68
C ALA A 41 -11.47 -55.86 -4.48
N LEU A 42 -12.78 -55.55 -4.41
CA LEU A 42 -13.86 -55.52 -5.42
C LEU A 42 -15.18 -54.97 -4.79
N VAL A 43 -16.23 -54.86 -5.63
CA VAL A 43 -17.66 -54.52 -5.37
C VAL A 43 -17.97 -53.01 -5.46
N GLY A 44 -18.81 -52.47 -6.36
CA GLY A 44 -19.81 -53.05 -7.25
C GLY A 44 -21.22 -52.57 -6.90
N CYS A 45 -21.68 -51.50 -7.56
CA CYS A 45 -23.07 -51.03 -7.75
C CYS A 45 -24.00 -50.84 -6.53
N LEU A 46 -24.45 -49.59 -6.29
CA LEU A 46 -25.88 -49.23 -6.19
C LEU A 46 -26.04 -47.70 -6.07
N VAL A 47 -26.68 -47.12 -7.07
CA VAL A 47 -27.32 -45.80 -7.05
C VAL A 47 -28.58 -45.90 -6.19
N PRO A 48 -28.93 -44.86 -5.42
CA PRO A 48 -30.14 -44.16 -5.77
C PRO A 48 -29.94 -42.65 -5.84
N ALA A 49 -30.58 -42.07 -6.85
CA ALA A 49 -30.91 -40.66 -6.90
C ALA A 49 -31.71 -40.27 -5.65
N LEU A 50 -31.38 -39.12 -5.07
CA LEU A 50 -32.30 -38.38 -4.23
C LEU A 50 -32.40 -36.96 -4.78
N ASP A 51 -33.64 -36.61 -5.02
CA ASP A 51 -34.12 -35.47 -5.77
C ASP A 51 -33.84 -34.13 -5.09
N GLY A 52 -33.58 -33.16 -5.96
CA GLY A 52 -34.11 -31.79 -5.92
C GLY A 52 -34.55 -31.23 -4.57
N VAL A 53 -33.62 -30.60 -3.86
CA VAL A 53 -33.98 -29.43 -3.05
C VAL A 53 -33.95 -28.23 -4.00
N GLY A 54 -35.09 -27.98 -4.64
CA GLY A 54 -35.35 -26.72 -5.29
C GLY A 54 -35.26 -25.61 -4.24
N GLN A 55 -34.23 -24.78 -4.35
CA GLN A 55 -34.22 -23.49 -3.67
C GLN A 55 -35.34 -22.67 -4.32
N GLU A 56 -36.47 -22.52 -3.63
CA GLU A 56 -37.49 -21.54 -4.01
C GLU A 56 -36.79 -20.17 -4.07
N ARG A 57 -36.48 -19.71 -5.28
CA ARG A 57 -36.09 -18.33 -5.50
C ARG A 57 -37.33 -17.49 -5.22
N ASN A 58 -37.25 -16.63 -4.20
CA ASN A 58 -38.20 -15.54 -4.05
C ASN A 58 -38.32 -14.80 -5.39
N PRO A 59 -39.54 -14.43 -5.82
CA PRO A 59 -39.75 -13.74 -7.07
C PRO A 59 -38.95 -12.43 -7.07
N VAL A 60 -38.03 -12.30 -8.03
CA VAL A 60 -37.23 -11.11 -8.26
C VAL A 60 -38.18 -9.99 -8.66
N THR A 61 -38.39 -9.01 -7.78
CA THR A 61 -39.20 -7.83 -8.08
C THR A 61 -38.44 -6.90 -9.02
N THR A 62 -38.76 -6.98 -10.30
CA THR A 62 -38.33 -6.01 -11.30
C THR A 62 -39.37 -4.91 -11.45
N ASP A 63 -38.95 -3.69 -11.75
CA ASP A 63 -39.85 -2.64 -12.23
C ASP A 63 -40.39 -2.96 -13.64
N ARG A 64 -41.27 -2.09 -14.17
CA ARG A 64 -41.89 -2.27 -15.50
C ARG A 64 -40.89 -2.32 -16.66
N ASP A 65 -39.63 -1.94 -16.43
CA ASP A 65 -38.55 -1.95 -17.42
C ASP A 65 -37.57 -3.12 -17.23
N GLY A 66 -37.88 -4.07 -16.33
CA GLY A 66 -37.03 -5.23 -16.06
C GLY A 66 -35.80 -4.93 -15.20
N ARG A 67 -35.75 -3.77 -14.52
CA ARG A 67 -34.64 -3.41 -13.61
C ARG A 67 -34.97 -3.84 -12.18
N LEU A 68 -33.96 -4.32 -11.46
CA LEU A 68 -34.08 -4.62 -10.03
C LEU A 68 -34.53 -3.37 -9.26
N SER A 69 -35.46 -3.55 -8.32
CA SER A 69 -35.77 -2.49 -7.34
C SER A 69 -34.51 -2.09 -6.55
N ALA A 70 -34.44 -0.86 -6.05
CA ALA A 70 -33.26 -0.35 -5.34
C ALA A 70 -32.88 -1.20 -4.11
N THR A 71 -33.88 -1.76 -3.42
CA THR A 71 -33.72 -2.66 -2.28
C THR A 71 -33.13 -4.00 -2.71
N ALA A 72 -33.71 -4.64 -3.75
CA ALA A 72 -33.21 -5.92 -4.28
C ALA A 72 -31.79 -5.79 -4.87
N ALA A 73 -31.48 -4.66 -5.51
CA ALA A 73 -30.13 -4.38 -6.01
C ALA A 73 -29.09 -4.19 -4.88
N THR A 74 -29.52 -3.75 -3.70
CA THR A 74 -28.64 -3.57 -2.53
C THR A 74 -28.38 -4.91 -1.85
N GLU A 75 -29.42 -5.70 -1.64
CA GLU A 75 -29.32 -7.06 -1.09
C GLU A 75 -28.46 -7.97 -1.98
N ASP A 76 -28.58 -7.88 -3.30
CA ASP A 76 -27.73 -8.60 -4.24
C ASP A 76 -26.27 -8.11 -4.18
N ALA A 77 -26.04 -6.80 -4.07
CA ALA A 77 -24.69 -6.25 -3.88
C ALA A 77 -24.03 -6.76 -2.59
N ASP A 78 -24.79 -6.91 -1.51
CA ASP A 78 -24.29 -7.35 -0.21
C ASP A 78 -23.67 -8.76 -0.29
N THR A 79 -24.16 -9.62 -1.17
CA THR A 79 -23.60 -10.97 -1.37
C THR A 79 -22.15 -11.00 -1.88
N LEU A 80 -21.66 -9.90 -2.47
CA LEU A 80 -20.30 -9.77 -2.97
C LEU A 80 -19.30 -9.39 -1.86
N PHE A 81 -19.77 -8.84 -0.75
CA PHE A 81 -18.92 -8.30 0.30
C PHE A 81 -18.98 -9.14 1.57
N GLY A 82 -17.89 -9.11 2.34
CA GLY A 82 -17.73 -9.96 3.51
C GLY A 82 -16.28 -10.38 3.68
N LEU A 83 -15.86 -10.61 4.93
CA LEU A 83 -14.52 -11.07 5.27
C LEU A 83 -14.51 -12.54 5.68
N ASP A 84 -15.46 -13.33 5.17
CA ASP A 84 -15.70 -14.74 5.48
C ASP A 84 -15.24 -15.70 4.37
N ARG A 85 -14.95 -15.17 3.17
CA ARG A 85 -14.50 -15.96 2.02
C ARG A 85 -13.53 -15.19 1.14
N VAL A 86 -12.97 -15.90 0.15
CA VAL A 86 -12.15 -15.33 -0.92
C VAL A 86 -12.77 -15.77 -2.24
N ILE A 87 -13.11 -14.83 -3.12
CA ILE A 87 -13.73 -15.12 -4.41
C ILE A 87 -12.70 -15.12 -5.54
N ASP A 88 -13.07 -15.64 -6.71
CA ASP A 88 -12.26 -15.54 -7.92
C ASP A 88 -12.76 -14.40 -8.81
N VAL A 89 -11.79 -13.63 -9.35
CA VAL A 89 -12.02 -12.62 -10.38
C VAL A 89 -11.13 -12.92 -11.58
N GLU A 90 -11.73 -13.16 -12.73
CA GLU A 90 -11.01 -13.42 -13.98
C GLU A 90 -11.16 -12.24 -14.93
N LEU A 91 -10.04 -11.64 -15.32
CA LEU A 91 -9.96 -10.52 -16.25
C LEU A 91 -9.50 -11.08 -17.60
N ASN A 92 -10.31 -10.91 -18.64
CA ASN A 92 -10.00 -11.35 -20.00
C ASN A 92 -10.03 -10.14 -20.93
N ILE A 93 -8.92 -9.83 -21.57
CA ILE A 93 -8.75 -8.64 -22.38
C ILE A 93 -7.98 -8.97 -23.67
N SER A 94 -8.29 -8.30 -24.78
CA SER A 94 -7.52 -8.46 -26.02
C SER A 94 -6.16 -7.78 -25.92
N ALA A 95 -5.19 -8.15 -26.77
CA ALA A 95 -3.90 -7.46 -26.83
C ALA A 95 -4.06 -5.96 -27.16
N GLU A 96 -4.98 -5.61 -28.06
CA GLU A 96 -5.27 -4.23 -28.45
C GLU A 96 -5.82 -3.41 -27.28
N GLU A 97 -6.81 -3.93 -26.56
CA GLU A 97 -7.39 -3.25 -25.41
C GLU A 97 -6.39 -3.17 -24.24
N TRP A 98 -5.56 -4.21 -24.06
CA TRP A 98 -4.50 -4.21 -23.05
C TRP A 98 -3.43 -3.15 -23.32
N ALA A 99 -3.13 -2.86 -24.59
CA ALA A 99 -2.20 -1.79 -24.96
C ALA A 99 -2.69 -0.42 -24.49
N LYS A 100 -4.00 -0.17 -24.49
CA LYS A 100 -4.59 1.10 -23.98
C LYS A 100 -4.31 1.32 -22.50
N LEU A 101 -4.23 0.25 -21.70
CA LEU A 101 -3.97 0.37 -20.26
C LEU A 101 -2.53 0.79 -19.96
N GLN A 102 -1.59 0.65 -20.91
CA GLN A 102 -0.19 0.96 -20.66
C GLN A 102 0.02 2.46 -20.50
N PRO A 103 1.04 2.89 -19.73
CA PRO A 103 1.42 4.30 -19.69
C PRO A 103 1.73 4.81 -21.12
N PRO A 104 1.57 6.13 -21.38
CA PRO A 104 1.92 6.72 -22.67
C PRO A 104 3.36 6.39 -23.10
N ASP A 105 3.58 6.27 -24.40
CA ASP A 105 4.90 5.97 -24.95
C ASP A 105 5.97 6.95 -24.46
N GLY A 106 7.13 6.42 -24.06
CA GLY A 106 8.23 7.22 -23.50
C GLY A 106 8.07 7.59 -22.02
N THR A 107 6.97 7.23 -21.36
CA THR A 107 6.82 7.40 -19.90
C THR A 107 7.92 6.62 -19.18
N ARG A 108 8.74 7.32 -18.40
CA ARG A 108 9.76 6.71 -17.55
C ARG A 108 9.21 6.44 -16.16
N LEU A 109 9.28 5.17 -15.72
CA LEU A 109 8.87 4.71 -14.39
C LEU A 109 10.03 4.16 -13.55
N ASP A 110 11.28 4.43 -13.97
CA ASP A 110 12.48 4.12 -13.20
C ASP A 110 12.67 5.05 -11.99
N ASP A 111 13.53 4.64 -11.06
CA ASP A 111 13.72 5.32 -9.77
C ASP A 111 14.11 6.80 -9.91
N ALA A 112 14.89 7.15 -10.95
CA ALA A 112 15.29 8.53 -11.16
C ALA A 112 14.12 9.40 -11.64
N ALA A 113 13.26 8.86 -12.52
CA ALA A 113 12.06 9.56 -12.97
C ALA A 113 11.02 9.69 -11.84
N VAL A 114 10.80 8.63 -11.07
CA VAL A 114 9.91 8.64 -9.91
C VAL A 114 10.41 9.61 -8.84
N GLY A 115 11.72 9.62 -8.55
CA GLY A 115 12.33 10.55 -7.60
C GLY A 115 12.17 12.00 -8.02
N ARG A 116 12.34 12.32 -9.32
CA ARG A 116 12.06 13.67 -9.84
C ARG A 116 10.58 14.05 -9.72
N ALA A 117 9.67 13.16 -10.11
CA ALA A 117 8.24 13.40 -9.99
C ALA A 117 7.80 13.63 -8.52
N PHE A 118 8.42 12.92 -7.58
CA PHE A 118 8.20 13.14 -6.15
C PHE A 118 8.77 14.49 -5.70
N SER A 119 9.97 14.88 -6.16
CA SER A 119 10.54 16.20 -5.88
C SER A 119 9.68 17.34 -6.41
N ASP A 120 9.13 17.22 -7.62
CA ASP A 120 8.21 18.20 -8.21
C ASP A 120 6.96 18.36 -7.33
N LEU A 121 6.36 17.23 -6.92
CA LEU A 121 5.21 17.17 -6.03
C LEU A 121 5.46 17.85 -4.68
N ILE A 122 6.60 17.59 -4.05
CA ILE A 122 6.99 18.26 -2.79
C ILE A 122 7.21 19.76 -3.03
N GLY A 123 7.82 20.14 -4.16
CA GLY A 123 7.98 21.53 -4.55
C GLY A 123 6.64 22.27 -4.67
N ASP A 124 5.63 21.63 -5.26
CA ASP A 124 4.27 22.19 -5.34
C ASP A 124 3.62 22.27 -3.96
N ALA A 125 3.80 21.27 -3.10
CA ALA A 125 3.31 21.31 -1.73
C ALA A 125 3.85 22.53 -0.97
N ILE A 126 5.16 22.78 -1.05
CA ILE A 126 5.84 23.91 -0.39
C ILE A 126 5.31 25.26 -0.90
N ARG A 127 5.01 25.36 -2.21
CA ARG A 127 4.46 26.59 -2.81
C ARG A 127 2.96 26.77 -2.56
N GLY A 128 2.32 25.88 -1.80
CA GLY A 128 0.88 25.91 -1.58
C GLY A 128 0.07 25.52 -2.82
N GLY A 129 0.64 24.72 -3.72
CA GLY A 129 -0.06 24.14 -4.86
C GLY A 129 -1.11 23.10 -4.47
N ASN A 130 -1.54 22.31 -5.43
CA ASN A 130 -2.43 21.16 -5.23
C ASN A 130 -1.70 19.87 -5.58
N PHE A 131 -2.27 18.71 -5.27
CA PHE A 131 -1.66 17.42 -5.60
C PHE A 131 -1.84 17.08 -7.09
N ARG A 132 -1.42 17.98 -7.98
CA ARG A 132 -1.71 17.93 -9.42
C ARG A 132 -0.61 18.62 -10.22
N SER A 133 -0.24 18.01 -11.34
CA SER A 133 0.74 18.52 -12.29
C SER A 133 0.08 18.82 -13.63
N GLU A 134 0.60 19.81 -14.36
CA GLU A 134 0.12 20.20 -15.69
C GLU A 134 0.28 19.08 -16.75
N LYS A 135 1.16 18.11 -16.49
CA LYS A 135 1.41 16.96 -17.38
C LYS A 135 0.21 16.02 -17.50
N SER A 136 -0.83 16.16 -16.67
CA SER A 136 -1.89 15.17 -16.58
C SER A 136 -3.20 15.74 -16.02
N THR A 137 -4.33 15.14 -16.42
CA THR A 137 -5.64 15.56 -15.93
C THR A 137 -5.96 15.03 -14.53
N ARG A 138 -5.32 13.93 -14.12
CA ARG A 138 -5.50 13.34 -12.80
C ARG A 138 -4.59 13.98 -11.75
N PRO A 139 -4.94 13.82 -10.47
CA PRO A 139 -4.04 14.13 -9.38
C PRO A 139 -3.06 13.01 -9.03
N GLY A 140 -2.02 13.43 -8.32
CA GLY A 140 -1.04 12.61 -7.61
C GLY A 140 0.14 12.12 -8.42
N LEU A 141 0.99 11.32 -7.78
CA LEU A 141 2.32 10.96 -8.30
C LEU A 141 2.31 10.42 -9.74
N ALA A 142 1.30 9.64 -10.13
CA ALA A 142 1.16 9.17 -11.50
C ALA A 142 0.91 10.33 -12.50
N GLY A 143 0.18 11.37 -12.09
CA GLY A 143 0.00 12.58 -12.89
C GLY A 143 1.28 13.40 -13.04
N TYR A 144 2.17 13.43 -12.03
CA TYR A 144 3.51 14.04 -12.14
C TYR A 144 4.43 13.27 -13.10
N LEU A 145 4.13 12.00 -13.34
CA LEU A 145 4.76 11.14 -14.35
C LEU A 145 4.09 11.26 -15.73
N GLY A 146 3.03 12.08 -15.88
CA GLY A 146 2.29 12.24 -17.14
C GLY A 146 1.33 11.09 -17.47
N VAL A 147 0.89 10.31 -16.47
CA VAL A 147 0.11 9.08 -16.68
C VAL A 147 -1.37 9.26 -16.35
N ASP A 148 -2.20 9.48 -17.36
CA ASP A 148 -3.67 9.34 -17.24
C ASP A 148 -4.10 7.89 -17.54
N HIS A 149 -4.62 7.19 -16.53
CA HIS A 149 -5.04 5.78 -16.66
C HIS A 149 -6.23 5.65 -17.62
N GLN A 150 -6.04 4.96 -18.74
CA GLN A 150 -7.07 4.74 -19.75
C GLN A 150 -7.83 3.43 -19.54
N TYR A 151 -9.10 3.41 -19.95
CA TYR A 151 -9.89 2.19 -20.03
C TYR A 151 -9.59 1.43 -21.33
N GLY A 152 -9.48 0.11 -21.18
CA GLY A 152 -9.65 -0.85 -22.26
C GLY A 152 -10.87 -1.71 -22.01
N GLN A 153 -11.51 -2.17 -23.07
CA GLN A 153 -12.67 -3.06 -23.00
C GLN A 153 -12.22 -4.48 -22.64
N ALA A 154 -12.87 -5.07 -21.64
CA ALA A 154 -12.57 -6.42 -21.16
C ALA A 154 -13.86 -7.19 -20.88
N ASP A 155 -13.71 -8.51 -20.75
CA ASP A 155 -14.70 -9.38 -20.14
C ASP A 155 -14.20 -9.79 -18.75
N VAL A 156 -15.11 -9.81 -17.78
CA VAL A 156 -14.79 -10.18 -16.40
C VAL A 156 -15.70 -11.30 -15.91
N THR A 157 -15.15 -12.26 -15.18
CA THR A 157 -15.92 -13.21 -14.39
C THR A 157 -15.71 -12.90 -12.91
N ILE A 158 -16.77 -12.65 -12.14
CA ILE A 158 -16.71 -12.35 -10.70
C ILE A 158 -17.59 -13.35 -9.97
N ASP A 159 -17.02 -14.10 -9.02
CA ASP A 159 -17.77 -15.10 -8.23
C ASP A 159 -18.55 -16.10 -9.11
N GLY A 160 -17.95 -16.49 -10.24
CA GLY A 160 -18.55 -17.40 -11.23
C GLY A 160 -19.48 -16.76 -12.26
N GLU A 161 -19.80 -15.47 -12.13
CA GLU A 161 -20.69 -14.76 -13.05
C GLU A 161 -19.91 -13.95 -14.09
N ALA A 162 -20.15 -14.22 -15.37
CA ALA A 162 -19.48 -13.53 -16.48
C ALA A 162 -20.22 -12.27 -16.93
N ILE A 163 -19.49 -11.17 -17.04
CA ILE A 163 -19.96 -9.87 -17.51
C ILE A 163 -19.07 -9.43 -18.69
N ARG A 164 -19.72 -9.15 -19.81
CA ARG A 164 -19.06 -8.80 -21.06
C ARG A 164 -18.98 -7.29 -21.28
N SER A 165 -17.93 -6.85 -21.96
CA SER A 165 -17.72 -5.46 -22.38
C SER A 165 -17.74 -4.45 -21.23
N VAL A 166 -16.91 -4.70 -20.22
CA VAL A 166 -16.67 -3.79 -19.10
C VAL A 166 -15.44 -2.92 -19.37
N GLY A 167 -15.36 -1.75 -18.76
CA GLY A 167 -14.14 -0.96 -18.71
C GLY A 167 -13.17 -1.52 -17.68
N LEU A 168 -11.94 -1.81 -18.08
CA LEU A 168 -10.84 -2.17 -17.20
C LEU A 168 -9.72 -1.13 -17.32
N ARG A 169 -9.23 -0.63 -16.19
CA ARG A 169 -8.05 0.24 -16.16
C ARG A 169 -7.20 0.05 -14.92
N TYR A 170 -5.96 0.50 -14.98
CA TYR A 170 -5.16 0.64 -13.77
C TYR A 170 -5.71 1.73 -12.82
N LYS A 171 -5.41 1.56 -11.53
CA LYS A 171 -5.62 2.54 -10.45
C LYS A 171 -4.32 2.75 -9.68
N GLY A 172 -4.23 3.90 -9.02
CA GLY A 172 -3.25 4.14 -7.97
C GLY A 172 -2.19 5.14 -8.40
N ASN A 173 -1.48 5.66 -7.41
CA ASN A 173 -0.33 6.53 -7.57
C ASN A 173 0.91 5.72 -7.16
N GLY A 174 1.26 5.68 -5.87
CA GLY A 174 2.36 4.85 -5.36
C GLY A 174 2.18 3.36 -5.70
N THR A 175 1.00 2.80 -5.46
CA THR A 175 0.70 1.39 -5.78
C THR A 175 0.75 1.07 -7.27
N PHE A 176 0.59 2.05 -8.15
CA PHE A 176 0.81 1.88 -9.59
C PHE A 176 2.31 1.78 -9.92
N VAL A 177 3.14 2.64 -9.33
CA VAL A 177 4.60 2.59 -9.49
C VAL A 177 5.16 1.27 -8.95
N VAL A 178 4.73 0.86 -7.76
CA VAL A 178 5.12 -0.45 -7.17
C VAL A 178 4.57 -1.60 -8.02
N GLY A 179 3.34 -1.49 -8.52
CA GLY A 179 2.73 -2.46 -9.43
C GLY A 179 3.53 -2.63 -10.72
N HIS A 180 4.12 -1.55 -11.25
CA HIS A 180 4.99 -1.60 -12.41
C HIS A 180 6.26 -2.41 -12.18
N LYS A 181 6.88 -2.24 -11.00
CA LYS A 181 8.09 -2.99 -10.62
C LYS A 181 7.82 -4.46 -10.33
N THR A 182 6.64 -4.77 -9.78
CA THR A 182 6.30 -6.12 -9.30
C THR A 182 5.45 -6.93 -10.28
N GLY A 183 4.89 -6.28 -11.31
CA GLY A 183 3.91 -6.86 -12.22
C GLY A 183 2.51 -7.00 -11.63
N LYS A 184 2.26 -6.52 -10.41
CA LYS A 184 0.97 -6.65 -9.69
C LYS A 184 0.27 -5.30 -9.57
N TYR A 185 -0.56 -4.93 -10.55
CA TYR A 185 -1.28 -3.65 -10.57
C TYR A 185 -2.63 -3.71 -9.88
N SER A 186 -3.09 -2.58 -9.33
CA SER A 186 -4.49 -2.39 -8.93
C SER A 186 -5.35 -2.06 -10.14
N PHE A 187 -6.59 -2.58 -10.15
CA PHE A 187 -7.53 -2.37 -11.25
C PHE A 187 -8.80 -1.66 -10.78
N LYS A 188 -9.43 -0.95 -11.72
CA LYS A 188 -10.81 -0.51 -11.60
C LYS A 188 -11.61 -1.16 -12.72
N ILE A 189 -12.74 -1.76 -12.33
CA ILE A 189 -13.75 -2.29 -13.24
C ILE A 189 -14.89 -1.28 -13.28
N ASP A 190 -15.31 -0.88 -14.48
CA ASP A 190 -16.44 -0.01 -14.74
C ASP A 190 -17.41 -0.74 -15.66
N PHE A 191 -18.50 -1.26 -15.09
CA PHE A 191 -19.50 -2.02 -15.84
C PHE A 191 -20.25 -1.15 -16.86
N ASN A 192 -20.21 0.18 -16.69
CA ASN A 192 -20.97 1.13 -17.47
C ASN A 192 -20.13 1.87 -18.55
N GLU A 193 -18.81 1.66 -18.59
CA GLU A 193 -17.91 2.40 -19.50
C GLU A 193 -18.25 2.19 -20.98
N TYR A 194 -18.42 0.93 -21.40
CA TYR A 194 -18.75 0.57 -22.78
C TYR A 194 -20.20 0.12 -22.96
N ARG A 195 -20.98 0.10 -21.87
CA ARG A 195 -22.38 -0.33 -21.86
C ARG A 195 -23.22 0.58 -20.97
N ASN A 196 -23.82 1.59 -21.59
CA ASN A 196 -24.69 2.53 -20.87
C ASN A 196 -25.81 1.80 -20.12
N GLY A 197 -25.98 2.13 -18.84
CA GLY A 197 -26.96 1.54 -17.94
C GLY A 197 -26.51 0.26 -17.23
N ALA A 198 -25.42 -0.38 -17.66
CA ALA A 198 -25.01 -1.67 -17.10
C ALA A 198 -24.52 -1.55 -15.64
N SER A 199 -24.78 -2.61 -14.87
CA SER A 199 -24.32 -2.78 -13.49
C SER A 199 -24.19 -4.27 -13.18
N PHE A 200 -23.35 -4.59 -12.20
CA PHE A 200 -23.18 -5.93 -11.65
C PHE A 200 -23.62 -5.93 -10.20
N ARG A 201 -24.61 -6.77 -9.84
CA ARG A 201 -25.24 -6.81 -8.51
C ARG A 201 -25.50 -5.41 -7.93
N GLY A 202 -26.16 -4.55 -8.71
CA GLY A 202 -26.45 -3.17 -8.29
C GLY A 202 -25.26 -2.20 -8.27
N LEU A 203 -24.03 -2.60 -8.61
CA LEU A 203 -22.83 -1.76 -8.63
C LEU A 203 -22.46 -1.33 -10.07
N ARG A 204 -22.00 -0.10 -10.25
CA ARG A 204 -21.44 0.36 -11.54
C ARG A 204 -19.93 0.21 -11.63
N LYS A 205 -19.25 0.25 -10.47
CA LYS A 205 -17.80 0.22 -10.39
C LYS A 205 -17.36 -0.67 -9.24
N LEU A 206 -16.26 -1.37 -9.45
CA LEU A 206 -15.57 -2.17 -8.44
C LEU A 206 -14.08 -1.84 -8.49
N ASN A 207 -13.43 -1.77 -7.33
CA ASN A 207 -11.99 -1.56 -7.25
C ASN A 207 -11.33 -2.87 -6.81
N LEU A 208 -10.23 -3.25 -7.46
CA LEU A 208 -9.36 -4.35 -7.08
C LEU A 208 -8.04 -3.75 -6.60
N ASN A 209 -7.90 -3.61 -5.29
CA ASN A 209 -6.68 -3.11 -4.66
C ASN A 209 -5.66 -4.25 -4.49
N ASN A 210 -4.46 -4.07 -5.02
CA ASN A 210 -3.40 -5.08 -5.06
C ASN A 210 -2.72 -5.36 -3.70
N GLN A 211 -2.91 -4.49 -2.70
CA GLN A 211 -2.30 -4.58 -1.36
C GLN A 211 -0.79 -4.81 -1.37
N VAL A 212 -0.07 -4.28 -2.36
CA VAL A 212 1.40 -4.50 -2.47
C VAL A 212 2.20 -3.88 -1.32
N THR A 213 1.59 -2.94 -0.61
CA THR A 213 2.07 -2.21 0.56
C THR A 213 1.70 -2.87 1.88
N ASP A 214 0.77 -3.83 1.90
CA ASP A 214 0.27 -4.47 3.10
C ASP A 214 0.58 -5.99 3.10
N PRO A 215 1.67 -6.43 3.77
CA PRO A 215 2.00 -7.85 3.86
C PRO A 215 0.96 -8.68 4.62
N SER A 216 0.09 -8.06 5.42
CA SER A 216 -1.01 -8.73 6.11
C SER A 216 -2.23 -8.96 5.21
N MET A 217 -2.33 -8.25 4.09
CA MET A 217 -3.50 -8.20 3.19
C MET A 217 -4.82 -7.73 3.85
N MET A 218 -4.85 -7.38 5.13
CA MET A 218 -6.09 -7.17 5.89
C MET A 218 -6.21 -5.81 6.58
N ARG A 219 -5.20 -4.93 6.54
CA ARG A 219 -5.26 -3.60 7.18
C ARG A 219 -6.43 -2.76 6.64
N GLU A 220 -6.59 -2.72 5.33
CA GLU A 220 -7.70 -1.99 4.69
C GLU A 220 -9.05 -2.60 5.09
N ALA A 221 -9.15 -3.93 5.05
CA ALA A 221 -10.39 -4.63 5.34
C ALA A 221 -10.85 -4.44 6.79
N LEU A 222 -9.94 -4.64 7.75
CA LEU A 222 -10.21 -4.44 9.18
C LEU A 222 -10.55 -2.97 9.48
N SER A 223 -9.88 -2.03 8.82
CA SER A 223 -10.17 -0.61 9.00
C SER A 223 -11.59 -0.27 8.60
N TYR A 224 -12.06 -0.71 7.42
CA TYR A 224 -13.45 -0.45 7.01
C TYR A 224 -14.46 -1.06 7.98
N GLU A 225 -14.22 -2.25 8.51
CA GLU A 225 -15.12 -2.84 9.52
C GLU A 225 -15.14 -2.05 10.83
N LEU A 226 -13.99 -1.55 11.29
CA LEU A 226 -13.92 -0.69 12.48
C LEU A 226 -14.64 0.66 12.29
N PHE A 227 -14.49 1.31 11.13
CA PHE A 227 -15.23 2.54 10.80
C PHE A 227 -16.74 2.30 10.73
N ARG A 228 -17.16 1.20 10.09
CA ARG A 228 -18.58 0.82 10.00
C ARG A 228 -19.18 0.56 11.37
N ALA A 229 -18.42 -0.12 12.24
CA ALA A 229 -18.87 -0.48 13.59
C ALA A 229 -19.16 0.75 14.47
N VAL A 230 -18.56 1.91 14.18
CA VAL A 230 -18.81 3.17 14.88
C VAL A 230 -19.76 4.11 14.12
N GLY A 231 -20.45 3.59 13.10
CA GLY A 231 -21.49 4.29 12.36
C GLY A 231 -20.98 5.27 11.30
N ILE A 232 -19.73 5.14 10.85
CA ILE A 232 -19.22 5.91 9.71
C ILE A 232 -19.59 5.19 8.40
N PRO A 233 -20.32 5.82 7.47
CA PRO A 233 -20.55 5.24 6.16
C PRO A 233 -19.22 5.08 5.41
N CYS A 234 -18.91 3.84 5.01
CA CYS A 234 -17.69 3.53 4.28
C CYS A 234 -17.87 2.34 3.36
N SER A 235 -16.94 2.17 2.42
CA SER A 235 -16.93 1.08 1.45
C SER A 235 -17.06 -0.29 2.12
N ARG A 236 -17.84 -1.18 1.51
CA ARG A 236 -17.79 -2.62 1.80
C ARG A 236 -16.60 -3.25 1.08
N VAL A 237 -16.08 -4.35 1.63
CA VAL A 237 -14.90 -5.05 1.10
C VAL A 237 -15.03 -6.57 1.09
N ASN A 238 -14.24 -7.22 0.25
CA ASN A 238 -14.02 -8.68 0.22
C ASN A 238 -12.58 -8.97 -0.27
N PHE A 239 -12.14 -10.22 -0.20
CA PHE A 239 -10.88 -10.69 -0.78
C PHE A 239 -11.13 -11.41 -2.11
N ALA A 240 -10.19 -11.27 -3.04
CA ALA A 240 -10.24 -11.97 -4.32
C ALA A 240 -8.90 -12.54 -4.75
N ARG A 241 -8.90 -13.72 -5.36
CA ARG A 241 -7.81 -14.16 -6.24
C ARG A 241 -8.09 -13.60 -7.63
N VAL A 242 -7.13 -12.86 -8.17
CA VAL A 242 -7.27 -12.25 -9.50
C VAL A 242 -6.46 -13.04 -10.52
N TYR A 243 -7.09 -13.33 -11.65
CA TYR A 243 -6.46 -13.96 -12.81
C TYR A 243 -6.57 -13.02 -14.00
N LEU A 244 -5.51 -12.92 -14.80
CA LEU A 244 -5.46 -12.08 -15.99
C LEU A 244 -5.08 -12.92 -17.20
N THR A 245 -5.91 -12.84 -18.24
CA THR A 245 -5.66 -13.37 -19.58
C THR A 245 -5.58 -12.20 -20.55
N VAL A 246 -4.49 -12.11 -21.30
CA VAL A 246 -4.35 -11.15 -22.42
C VAL A 246 -4.24 -11.96 -23.70
N ALA A 247 -5.25 -11.89 -24.57
CA ALA A 247 -5.32 -12.72 -25.76
C ALA A 247 -4.05 -12.57 -26.62
N GLY A 248 -3.37 -13.70 -26.88
CA GLY A 248 -2.13 -13.74 -27.66
C GLY A 248 -0.85 -13.28 -26.93
N LEU A 249 -0.94 -12.73 -25.70
CA LEU A 249 0.22 -12.22 -24.96
C LEU A 249 0.45 -12.92 -23.61
N LYS A 250 -0.62 -13.30 -22.92
CA LYS A 250 -0.56 -13.88 -21.57
C LYS A 250 -1.72 -14.86 -21.39
N GLU A 251 -1.41 -16.14 -21.28
CA GLU A 251 -2.37 -17.13 -20.81
C GLU A 251 -2.79 -16.84 -19.37
N ARG A 252 -3.92 -17.42 -18.93
CA ARG A 252 -4.54 -17.20 -17.61
C ARG A 252 -3.50 -17.20 -16.47
N ALA A 253 -3.07 -16.01 -16.07
CA ALA A 253 -1.98 -15.81 -15.11
C ALA A 253 -2.53 -15.31 -13.77
N ALA A 254 -2.19 -16.00 -12.69
CA ALA A 254 -2.50 -15.54 -11.34
C ALA A 254 -1.77 -14.22 -11.04
N GLN A 255 -2.53 -13.19 -10.68
CA GLN A 255 -2.01 -11.88 -10.24
C GLN A 255 -1.84 -11.81 -8.71
N GLY A 256 -2.38 -12.79 -7.99
CA GLY A 256 -2.31 -12.88 -6.53
C GLY A 256 -3.63 -12.50 -5.85
N LEU A 257 -3.55 -12.21 -4.56
CA LEU A 257 -4.68 -11.76 -3.75
C LEU A 257 -4.87 -10.25 -3.84
N TYR A 258 -6.12 -9.84 -3.82
CA TYR A 258 -6.58 -8.45 -3.89
C TYR A 258 -7.66 -8.21 -2.86
N THR A 259 -7.84 -6.95 -2.48
CA THR A 259 -9.06 -6.52 -1.79
C THR A 259 -10.00 -5.90 -2.81
N ILE A 260 -11.21 -6.44 -2.86
CA ILE A 260 -12.33 -5.82 -3.55
C ILE A 260 -12.84 -4.68 -2.67
N VAL A 261 -12.97 -3.48 -3.24
CA VAL A 261 -13.48 -2.31 -2.52
C VAL A 261 -14.63 -1.67 -3.30
N GLU A 262 -15.77 -1.52 -2.62
CA GLU A 262 -16.94 -0.80 -3.12
C GLU A 262 -16.55 0.63 -3.54
N GLN A 263 -17.06 1.07 -4.69
CA GLN A 263 -16.84 2.44 -5.15
C GLN A 263 -17.78 3.41 -4.40
N VAL A 264 -17.20 4.45 -3.80
CA VAL A 264 -17.99 5.61 -3.34
C VAL A 264 -18.43 6.42 -4.55
N ASP A 265 -19.72 6.35 -4.88
CA ASP A 265 -20.40 7.07 -5.96
C ASP A 265 -21.87 7.36 -5.60
N LYS A 266 -22.67 7.82 -6.56
CA LYS A 266 -24.11 8.13 -6.33
C LYS A 266 -24.91 6.94 -5.79
N ARG A 267 -24.57 5.69 -6.13
CA ARG A 267 -25.29 4.51 -5.61
C ARG A 267 -24.93 4.27 -4.15
N PHE A 268 -23.66 4.40 -3.81
CA PHE A 268 -23.21 4.38 -2.41
C PHE A 268 -23.95 5.45 -1.59
N LEU A 269 -24.03 6.68 -2.09
CA LEU A 269 -24.71 7.78 -1.41
C LEU A 269 -26.19 7.47 -1.19
N LYS A 270 -26.91 7.09 -2.25
CA LYS A 270 -28.33 6.71 -2.16
C LYS A 270 -28.56 5.62 -1.11
N ASN A 271 -27.69 4.61 -1.07
CA ASN A 271 -27.82 3.48 -0.16
C ASN A 271 -27.47 3.81 1.30
N ARG A 272 -26.67 4.85 1.58
CA ARG A 272 -26.20 5.19 2.94
C ARG A 272 -26.83 6.45 3.51
N PHE A 273 -27.27 7.36 2.66
CA PHE A 273 -27.84 8.67 3.00
C PHE A 273 -29.29 8.82 2.53
N GLY A 274 -29.86 7.83 1.82
CA GLY A 274 -31.20 7.88 1.25
C GLY A 274 -31.26 8.57 -0.11
N GLU A 275 -30.48 9.64 -0.28
CA GLU A 275 -30.40 10.44 -1.50
C GLU A 275 -28.95 10.56 -2.04
N ALA A 276 -28.81 11.05 -3.28
CA ALA A 276 -27.53 11.14 -3.99
C ALA A 276 -27.35 12.43 -4.80
N ASP A 277 -28.15 13.45 -4.50
CA ASP A 277 -28.13 14.79 -5.09
C ASP A 277 -27.15 15.75 -4.38
N GLY A 278 -26.56 15.34 -3.26
CA GLY A 278 -25.48 16.06 -2.60
C GLY A 278 -24.18 16.12 -3.40
N MET A 279 -23.23 16.93 -2.91
CA MET A 279 -21.94 17.14 -3.55
C MET A 279 -20.89 16.20 -2.94
N LEU A 280 -20.41 15.24 -3.73
CA LEU A 280 -19.33 14.32 -3.34
C LEU A 280 -18.01 14.80 -3.92
N LEU A 281 -17.03 15.00 -3.05
CA LEU A 281 -15.70 15.51 -3.40
C LEU A 281 -14.65 14.48 -2.99
N LYS A 282 -13.60 14.36 -3.82
CA LYS A 282 -12.35 13.72 -3.41
C LYS A 282 -11.23 14.76 -3.35
N PRO A 283 -10.75 15.11 -2.15
CA PRO A 283 -9.65 16.04 -1.98
C PRO A 283 -8.37 15.59 -2.69
N SER A 284 -7.67 16.59 -3.21
CA SER A 284 -6.45 16.48 -4.00
C SER A 284 -5.59 17.73 -3.76
N THR A 285 -5.32 18.02 -2.50
CA THR A 285 -4.72 19.29 -2.09
C THR A 285 -3.74 19.10 -0.94
N PHE A 286 -2.97 20.15 -0.65
CA PHE A 286 -2.08 20.22 0.49
C PHE A 286 -2.69 21.19 1.50
N GLY A 287 -3.30 20.65 2.55
CA GLY A 287 -4.01 21.43 3.58
C GLY A 287 -5.54 21.29 3.51
N VAL A 288 -6.17 21.34 4.66
CA VAL A 288 -7.59 21.01 4.84
C VAL A 288 -8.48 22.25 4.67
N PHE A 289 -9.48 22.16 3.79
CA PHE A 289 -10.47 23.21 3.46
C PHE A 289 -9.87 24.61 3.30
N ARG A 290 -8.70 24.72 2.64
CA ARG A 290 -8.06 26.02 2.38
C ARG A 290 -9.04 26.99 1.72
N TYR A 291 -9.06 28.23 2.19
CA TYR A 291 -9.79 29.30 1.52
C TYR A 291 -8.97 29.80 0.33
N LEU A 292 -9.48 29.53 -0.88
CA LEU A 292 -8.80 29.84 -2.15
C LEU A 292 -9.35 31.11 -2.82
N GLY A 293 -10.23 31.85 -2.14
CA GLY A 293 -11.02 32.94 -2.73
C GLY A 293 -12.45 32.51 -3.00
N GLU A 294 -13.14 33.26 -3.87
CA GLU A 294 -14.57 33.08 -4.17
C GLU A 294 -14.80 32.40 -5.54
N ASP A 295 -13.74 32.09 -6.29
CA ASP A 295 -13.85 31.39 -7.58
C ASP A 295 -13.88 29.87 -7.38
N TRP A 296 -14.96 29.23 -7.84
CA TRP A 296 -15.13 27.77 -7.77
C TRP A 296 -14.01 27.00 -8.51
N ALA A 297 -13.45 27.57 -9.58
CA ALA A 297 -12.44 26.89 -10.39
C ALA A 297 -11.22 26.46 -9.55
N ASP A 298 -10.82 27.27 -8.57
CA ASP A 298 -9.70 26.95 -7.68
C ASP A 298 -10.03 25.79 -6.73
N TYR A 299 -11.29 25.71 -6.27
CA TYR A 299 -11.76 24.61 -5.44
C TYR A 299 -11.96 23.32 -6.22
N GLU A 300 -12.39 23.38 -7.48
CA GLU A 300 -12.56 22.17 -8.31
C GLU A 300 -11.23 21.44 -8.54
N VAL A 301 -10.13 22.19 -8.65
CA VAL A 301 -8.77 21.62 -8.74
C VAL A 301 -8.36 20.94 -7.43
N ALA A 302 -8.68 21.55 -6.28
CA ALA A 302 -8.30 21.06 -4.95
C ALA A 302 -9.23 19.95 -4.41
N TYR A 303 -10.51 19.98 -4.76
CA TYR A 303 -11.58 19.11 -4.28
C TYR A 303 -12.34 18.54 -5.47
N ILE A 304 -11.80 17.47 -6.05
CA ILE A 304 -12.29 16.97 -7.34
C ILE A 304 -13.71 16.41 -7.17
N PRO A 305 -14.72 16.99 -7.84
CA PRO A 305 -16.09 16.52 -7.75
C PRO A 305 -16.25 15.11 -8.33
N LYS A 306 -17.14 14.34 -7.72
CA LYS A 306 -17.58 13.00 -8.15
C LYS A 306 -19.07 12.97 -8.46
N THR A 307 -19.77 14.04 -8.10
CA THR A 307 -21.09 14.42 -8.60
C THR A 307 -20.98 15.82 -9.21
N THR A 308 -21.94 16.20 -10.06
CA THR A 308 -22.01 17.55 -10.63
C THR A 308 -22.52 18.50 -9.54
N PRO A 309 -21.70 19.45 -9.06
CA PRO A 309 -22.11 20.35 -7.99
C PRO A 309 -22.98 21.49 -8.53
N THR A 310 -24.03 21.83 -7.79
CA THR A 310 -24.84 23.04 -8.04
C THR A 310 -24.12 24.29 -7.52
N GLU A 311 -24.47 25.48 -8.03
CA GLU A 311 -23.88 26.75 -7.57
C GLU A 311 -24.00 26.95 -6.05
N LEU A 312 -25.15 26.60 -5.45
CA LEU A 312 -25.35 26.68 -4.00
C LEU A 312 -24.41 25.74 -3.22
N GLN A 313 -24.18 24.52 -3.74
CA GLN A 313 -23.26 23.57 -3.12
C GLN A 313 -21.80 24.06 -3.23
N GLN A 314 -21.44 24.67 -4.36
CA GLN A 314 -20.12 25.29 -4.57
C GLN A 314 -19.90 26.42 -3.55
N GLN A 315 -20.85 27.34 -3.45
CA GLN A 315 -20.84 28.44 -2.47
C GLN A 315 -20.76 27.92 -1.03
N ARG A 316 -21.42 26.80 -0.72
CA ARG A 316 -21.37 26.18 0.61
C ARG A 316 -19.96 25.72 0.99
N LEU A 317 -19.20 25.13 0.06
CA LEU A 317 -17.80 24.75 0.29
C LEU A 317 -16.91 25.98 0.49
N ILE A 318 -17.08 27.00 -0.36
CA ILE A 318 -16.33 28.25 -0.29
C ILE A 318 -16.57 28.93 1.07
N ALA A 319 -17.83 29.06 1.47
CA ALA A 319 -18.22 29.62 2.76
C ALA A 319 -17.65 28.82 3.94
N PHE A 320 -17.65 27.49 3.87
CA PHE A 320 -17.05 26.66 4.90
C PHE A 320 -15.54 26.86 5.01
N ALA A 321 -14.83 26.89 3.87
CA ALA A 321 -13.39 27.15 3.84
C ALA A 321 -13.06 28.53 4.41
N LYS A 322 -13.84 29.56 4.04
CA LYS A 322 -13.71 30.92 4.57
C LYS A 322 -13.93 30.97 6.07
N MET A 323 -15.02 30.37 6.56
CA MET A 323 -15.36 30.31 7.97
C MET A 323 -14.26 29.58 8.78
N LEU A 324 -13.77 28.45 8.28
CA LEU A 324 -12.70 27.69 8.93
C LEU A 324 -11.39 28.48 9.07
N HIS A 325 -11.03 29.29 8.07
CA HIS A 325 -9.72 29.94 8.01
C HIS A 325 -9.71 31.42 8.41
N GLN A 326 -10.85 32.12 8.36
CA GLN A 326 -10.92 33.57 8.58
C GLN A 326 -11.80 33.99 9.77
N ALA A 327 -12.75 33.15 10.22
CA ALA A 327 -13.54 33.49 11.40
C ALA A 327 -12.68 33.40 12.67
N ASP A 328 -12.92 34.29 13.63
CA ASP A 328 -12.39 34.13 14.99
C ASP A 328 -12.96 32.88 15.68
N ASP A 329 -12.40 32.52 16.84
CA ASP A 329 -12.71 31.26 17.52
C ASP A 329 -14.15 31.21 18.06
N ASP A 330 -14.70 32.34 18.51
CA ASP A 330 -16.08 32.40 19.01
C ASP A 330 -17.07 32.24 17.85
N ALA A 331 -16.85 32.95 16.74
CA ALA A 331 -17.67 32.83 15.54
C ALA A 331 -17.60 31.42 14.93
N PHE A 332 -16.42 30.80 14.90
CA PHE A 332 -16.26 29.41 14.45
C PHE A 332 -17.00 28.44 15.36
N ALA A 333 -16.84 28.55 16.68
CA ALA A 333 -17.47 27.66 17.65
C ALA A 333 -19.00 27.75 17.62
N ALA A 334 -19.54 28.92 17.29
CA ALA A 334 -20.97 29.14 17.08
C ALA A 334 -21.48 28.55 15.76
N ALA A 335 -20.72 28.64 14.66
CA ALA A 335 -21.19 28.30 13.32
C ALA A 335 -20.85 26.89 12.83
N ILE A 336 -19.86 26.20 13.42
CA ILE A 336 -19.32 24.94 12.86
C ILE A 336 -20.37 23.84 12.64
N GLU A 337 -21.36 23.72 13.51
CA GLU A 337 -22.43 22.71 13.39
C GLU A 337 -23.39 22.99 12.23
N GLU A 338 -23.42 24.22 11.69
CA GLU A 338 -24.18 24.52 10.49
C GLU A 338 -23.54 23.90 9.26
N TYR A 339 -22.21 23.83 9.22
CA TYR A 339 -21.45 23.36 8.05
C TYR A 339 -21.05 21.89 8.15
N LEU A 340 -20.77 21.40 9.36
CA LEU A 340 -20.18 20.09 9.57
C LEU A 340 -21.05 19.25 10.48
N ASN A 341 -21.22 17.96 10.14
CA ASN A 341 -21.68 16.99 11.13
C ASN A 341 -20.54 16.69 12.12
N VAL A 342 -20.42 17.54 13.16
CA VAL A 342 -19.30 17.49 14.11
C VAL A 342 -19.22 16.14 14.81
N ASP A 343 -20.35 15.57 15.23
CA ASP A 343 -20.39 14.25 15.87
C ASP A 343 -19.80 13.15 14.98
N GLN A 344 -20.22 13.09 13.71
CA GLN A 344 -19.69 12.15 12.73
C GLN A 344 -18.18 12.37 12.52
N PHE A 345 -17.74 13.62 12.44
CA PHE A 345 -16.33 13.97 12.30
C PHE A 345 -15.50 13.52 13.52
N LEU A 346 -15.99 13.70 14.74
CA LEU A 346 -15.29 13.26 15.95
C LEU A 346 -15.13 11.73 15.99
N ARG A 347 -16.16 10.97 15.55
CA ARG A 347 -16.08 9.52 15.43
C ARG A 347 -15.08 9.09 14.34
N PHE A 348 -15.08 9.78 13.20
CA PHE A 348 -14.12 9.59 12.11
C PHE A 348 -12.68 9.87 12.56
N LEU A 349 -12.47 10.97 13.30
CA LEU A 349 -11.18 11.35 13.86
C LEU A 349 -10.69 10.31 14.88
N ALA A 350 -11.53 9.96 15.85
CA ALA A 350 -11.20 8.97 16.89
C ALA A 350 -10.74 7.64 16.29
N MET A 351 -11.43 7.13 15.27
CA MET A 351 -11.00 5.87 14.64
C MET A 351 -9.69 6.02 13.86
N ASN A 352 -9.47 7.10 13.09
CA ASN A 352 -8.18 7.33 12.44
C ASN A 352 -7.03 7.42 13.45
N VAL A 353 -7.25 8.07 14.60
CA VAL A 353 -6.26 8.21 15.67
C VAL A 353 -5.96 6.87 16.34
N LEU A 354 -6.97 6.05 16.62
CA LEU A 354 -6.75 4.68 17.13
C LEU A 354 -5.97 3.84 16.14
N LEU A 355 -6.20 4.01 14.84
CA LEU A 355 -5.46 3.28 13.81
C LEU A 355 -4.10 3.90 13.48
N SER A 356 -3.73 5.05 14.05
CA SER A 356 -2.55 5.82 13.61
C SER A 356 -2.49 5.91 12.07
N ASN A 357 -3.62 6.23 11.44
CA ASN A 357 -3.75 6.22 9.98
C ASN A 357 -3.19 7.52 9.39
N LEU A 358 -1.86 7.59 9.23
CA LEU A 358 -1.19 8.82 8.80
C LEU A 358 -1.24 9.04 7.29
N ASP A 359 -1.46 8.00 6.46
CA ASP A 359 -1.74 8.18 5.02
C ASP A 359 -3.22 8.53 4.79
N SER A 360 -3.72 9.51 5.53
CA SER A 360 -5.13 9.92 5.53
C SER A 360 -5.27 11.38 5.93
N PHE A 361 -6.47 11.77 6.37
CA PHE A 361 -6.77 13.07 6.95
C PHE A 361 -5.83 13.51 8.10
N LEU A 362 -5.15 12.57 8.78
CA LEU A 362 -4.18 12.90 9.82
C LEU A 362 -2.87 13.46 9.24
N GLY A 363 -2.26 12.75 8.29
CA GLY A 363 -0.96 13.15 7.73
C GLY A 363 -1.03 14.03 6.48
N GLY A 364 -2.20 14.16 5.88
CA GLY A 364 -2.40 15.00 4.71
C GLY A 364 -3.87 15.28 4.42
N ALA A 365 -4.13 16.01 3.33
CA ALA A 365 -5.50 16.27 2.86
C ALA A 365 -5.89 15.31 1.73
N GLN A 366 -5.64 14.01 1.92
CA GLN A 366 -5.92 12.94 0.94
C GLN A 366 -6.47 11.66 1.62
N ASN A 367 -6.89 10.69 0.80
CA ASN A 367 -7.42 9.39 1.23
C ASN A 367 -8.69 9.48 2.10
N TYR A 368 -9.59 10.38 1.68
CA TYR A 368 -10.98 10.43 2.14
C TYR A 368 -11.87 11.01 1.04
N TYR A 369 -13.19 10.88 1.23
CA TYR A 369 -14.18 11.67 0.52
C TYR A 369 -14.85 12.64 1.50
N VAL A 370 -15.32 13.74 0.96
CA VAL A 370 -16.22 14.67 1.64
C VAL A 370 -17.55 14.64 0.91
N TYR A 371 -18.63 14.45 1.64
CA TYR A 371 -19.99 14.52 1.11
C TYR A 371 -20.74 15.68 1.76
N LEU A 372 -21.18 16.65 0.97
CA LEU A 372 -22.18 17.63 1.39
C LEU A 372 -23.55 16.99 1.22
N ASP A 373 -24.12 16.56 2.33
CA ASP A 373 -25.44 15.93 2.36
C ASP A 373 -26.53 16.97 2.05
N SER A 374 -27.41 16.66 1.09
CA SER A 374 -28.47 17.55 0.65
C SER A 374 -29.56 17.72 1.70
N ALA A 375 -29.85 16.68 2.48
CA ALA A 375 -30.89 16.70 3.50
C ALA A 375 -30.50 17.58 4.69
N SER A 376 -29.27 17.42 5.19
CA SER A 376 -28.78 18.19 6.34
C SER A 376 -28.00 19.46 5.99
N ASN A 377 -27.60 19.63 4.73
CA ASN A 377 -26.72 20.70 4.24
C ASN A 377 -25.39 20.80 5.02
N ARG A 378 -24.89 19.65 5.48
CA ARG A 378 -23.66 19.49 6.26
C ARG A 378 -22.67 18.56 5.58
N PHE A 379 -21.39 18.81 5.81
CA PHE A 379 -20.31 17.95 5.37
C PHE A 379 -20.18 16.70 6.23
N HIS A 380 -19.89 15.58 5.58
CA HIS A 380 -19.62 14.27 6.15
C HIS A 380 -18.31 13.73 5.60
N PHE A 381 -17.50 13.08 6.44
CA PHE A 381 -16.24 12.47 6.05
C PHE A 381 -16.37 10.97 5.84
N LEU A 382 -15.84 10.45 4.74
CA LEU A 382 -15.87 9.03 4.40
C LEU A 382 -14.43 8.54 4.19
N PRO A 383 -13.96 7.49 4.90
CA PRO A 383 -12.60 6.97 4.75
C PRO A 383 -12.38 6.33 3.37
N TRP A 384 -11.14 6.33 2.90
CA TRP A 384 -10.75 5.73 1.62
C TRP A 384 -9.25 5.36 1.61
N ASP A 385 -8.83 4.32 0.88
CA ASP A 385 -7.42 3.86 0.82
C ASP A 385 -6.84 3.64 2.24
N MET A 386 -7.26 2.56 2.89
CA MET A 386 -6.96 2.30 4.31
C MET A 386 -5.87 1.22 4.51
N ASP A 387 -5.11 0.89 3.47
CA ASP A 387 -4.10 -0.18 3.48
C ASP A 387 -2.89 0.15 4.36
N ILE A 388 -2.57 1.43 4.52
CA ILE A 388 -1.43 1.92 5.32
C ILE A 388 -1.87 2.43 6.71
N SER A 389 -2.96 1.86 7.23
CA SER A 389 -3.44 2.04 8.61
C SER A 389 -2.63 1.19 9.61
N PHE A 390 -3.01 1.20 10.90
CA PHE A 390 -2.31 0.49 11.98
C PHE A 390 -0.83 0.89 12.10
N GLY A 391 -0.55 2.19 11.97
CA GLY A 391 0.81 2.74 12.07
C GLY A 391 1.75 2.33 10.94
N ALA A 392 1.24 1.82 9.81
CA ALA A 392 2.06 1.31 8.71
C ALA A 392 2.70 2.39 7.83
N PHE A 393 2.39 3.69 8.03
CA PHE A 393 2.90 4.74 7.15
C PHE A 393 4.34 5.13 7.47
N GLU A 394 5.28 4.46 6.82
CA GLU A 394 6.72 4.57 7.12
C GLU A 394 7.33 5.93 6.79
N MET A 395 6.67 6.74 5.96
CA MET A 395 7.14 8.08 5.59
C MET A 395 6.96 9.12 6.72
N GLN A 396 6.30 8.78 7.83
CA GLN A 396 6.01 9.70 8.93
C GLN A 396 6.41 9.12 10.29
N GLY A 397 7.40 9.72 10.94
CA GLY A 397 7.88 9.31 12.27
C GLY A 397 8.63 7.96 12.30
N THR A 398 8.99 7.52 13.51
CA THR A 398 9.58 6.19 13.75
C THR A 398 8.48 5.18 14.08
N PRO A 399 8.78 3.86 14.08
CA PRO A 399 7.79 2.88 14.53
C PRO A 399 7.27 3.11 15.95
N SER A 400 8.12 3.58 16.87
CA SER A 400 7.70 3.87 18.24
C SER A 400 6.74 5.07 18.28
N THR A 401 7.09 6.17 17.59
CA THR A 401 6.30 7.40 17.65
C THR A 401 4.94 7.23 16.99
N ARG A 402 4.81 6.42 15.93
CA ARG A 402 3.49 6.09 15.35
C ARG A 402 2.59 5.31 16.29
N ARG A 403 3.14 4.36 17.08
CA ARG A 403 2.34 3.66 18.11
C ARG A 403 1.92 4.58 19.25
N ASN A 404 2.81 5.49 19.61
CA ASN A 404 2.62 6.48 20.67
C ASN A 404 1.95 7.78 20.19
N LEU A 405 1.43 7.84 18.97
CA LEU A 405 0.90 9.05 18.35
C LEU A 405 -0.04 9.82 19.30
N SER A 406 0.17 11.13 19.41
CA SER A 406 -0.68 12.02 20.21
C SER A 406 -2.15 11.86 19.83
N ILE A 407 -3.01 11.73 20.83
CA ILE A 407 -4.47 11.71 20.60
C ILE A 407 -5.05 13.11 20.42
N ASP A 408 -4.38 14.13 20.94
CA ASP A 408 -4.87 15.52 20.91
C ASP A 408 -4.24 16.34 19.78
N GLU A 409 -3.06 15.92 19.31
CA GLU A 409 -2.33 16.51 18.18
C GLU A 409 -1.86 15.41 17.20
N PRO A 410 -2.79 14.62 16.63
CA PRO A 410 -2.45 13.46 15.79
C PRO A 410 -1.99 13.82 14.37
N GLN A 411 -2.15 15.06 13.96
CA GLN A 411 -1.83 15.53 12.61
C GLN A 411 -0.32 15.70 12.40
N THR A 412 0.18 15.41 11.20
CA THR A 412 1.61 15.59 10.87
C THR A 412 1.96 16.98 10.35
N SER A 413 0.95 17.81 10.12
CA SER A 413 1.09 19.19 9.65
C SER A 413 -0.12 19.99 10.14
N LYS A 414 -0.10 21.31 9.98
CA LYS A 414 -1.21 22.18 10.43
C LYS A 414 -2.54 21.71 9.84
N ASN A 415 -3.44 21.25 10.70
CA ASN A 415 -4.78 20.82 10.34
C ASN A 415 -5.78 21.66 11.13
N ARG A 416 -6.13 22.82 10.58
CA ARG A 416 -7.00 23.78 11.26
C ARG A 416 -8.35 23.21 11.68
N LEU A 417 -8.88 22.22 10.97
CA LEU A 417 -10.15 21.62 11.36
C LEU A 417 -10.02 20.80 12.65
N ILE A 418 -8.98 19.96 12.77
CA ILE A 418 -8.71 19.21 14.00
C ILE A 418 -8.41 20.18 15.14
N GLU A 419 -7.47 21.11 14.92
CA GLU A 419 -7.00 22.06 15.92
C GLU A 419 -8.16 22.87 16.53
N ARG A 420 -9.02 23.47 15.68
CA ARG A 420 -10.12 24.31 16.16
C ARG A 420 -11.26 23.52 16.78
N ILE A 421 -11.58 22.33 16.26
CA ILE A 421 -12.61 21.48 16.87
C ILE A 421 -12.16 20.98 18.24
N LEU A 422 -10.91 20.51 18.38
CA LEU A 422 -10.40 20.02 19.67
C LEU A 422 -10.07 21.14 20.67
N ALA A 423 -9.93 22.40 20.22
CA ALA A 423 -9.87 23.55 21.11
C ALA A 423 -11.21 23.81 21.84
N ILE A 424 -12.34 23.38 21.25
CA ILE A 424 -13.66 23.49 21.87
C ILE A 424 -13.83 22.39 22.92
N SER A 425 -13.84 22.77 24.19
CA SER A 425 -13.84 21.83 25.34
C SER A 425 -14.91 20.74 25.27
N ARG A 426 -16.15 21.09 24.87
CA ARG A 426 -17.24 20.10 24.74
C ARG A 426 -16.96 19.03 23.68
N TYR A 427 -16.37 19.41 22.55
CA TYR A 427 -16.04 18.46 21.48
C TYR A 427 -14.82 17.61 21.84
N LYS A 428 -13.82 18.19 22.50
CA LYS A 428 -12.68 17.43 23.03
C LYS A 428 -13.11 16.37 24.03
N GLN A 429 -14.04 16.70 24.93
CA GLN A 429 -14.60 15.74 25.88
C GLN A 429 -15.38 14.62 25.19
N THR A 430 -16.24 14.93 24.22
CA THR A 430 -16.95 13.92 23.41
C THR A 430 -15.98 13.03 22.64
N TYR A 431 -14.96 13.62 22.03
CA TYR A 431 -13.89 12.90 21.34
C TYR A 431 -13.15 11.92 22.26
N HIS A 432 -12.75 12.35 23.46
CA HIS A 432 -12.13 11.46 24.46
C HIS A 432 -13.08 10.38 24.94
N ALA A 433 -14.38 10.67 25.06
CA ALA A 433 -15.39 9.67 25.38
C ALA A 433 -15.48 8.59 24.29
N TYR A 434 -15.41 8.96 23.01
CA TYR A 434 -15.33 7.99 21.91
C TYR A 434 -14.07 7.15 21.97
N LEU A 435 -12.90 7.73 22.22
CA LEU A 435 -11.66 6.95 22.39
C LEU A 435 -11.79 5.90 23.51
N ARG A 436 -12.29 6.30 24.70
CA ARG A 436 -12.53 5.37 25.81
C ARG A 436 -13.51 4.27 25.42
N GLN A 437 -14.66 4.65 24.87
CA GLN A 437 -15.69 3.71 24.44
C GLN A 437 -15.13 2.70 23.43
N TYR A 438 -14.39 3.15 22.43
CA TYR A 438 -13.88 2.27 21.37
C TYR A 438 -12.81 1.31 21.89
N LEU A 439 -11.93 1.74 22.80
CA LEU A 439 -10.97 0.87 23.47
C LEU A 439 -11.62 -0.26 24.25
N ASP A 440 -12.85 -0.05 24.75
CA ASP A 440 -13.62 -1.04 25.53
C ASP A 440 -14.62 -1.84 24.67
N THR A 441 -14.87 -1.43 23.42
CA THR A 441 -15.91 -2.03 22.56
C THR A 441 -15.36 -2.49 21.20
N HIS A 442 -15.37 -1.62 20.20
CA HIS A 442 -15.09 -1.96 18.80
C HIS A 442 -13.61 -2.23 18.55
N PHE A 443 -12.74 -1.45 19.19
CA PHE A 443 -11.29 -1.61 19.12
C PHE A 443 -10.75 -2.41 20.31
N ALA A 444 -11.58 -3.06 21.15
CA ALA A 444 -11.08 -3.85 22.28
C ALA A 444 -10.03 -4.88 21.85
N GLN A 445 -8.87 -4.92 22.54
CA GLN A 445 -7.72 -5.73 22.14
C GLN A 445 -8.08 -7.19 21.84
N LYS A 446 -8.85 -7.85 22.73
CA LYS A 446 -9.32 -9.23 22.53
C LYS A 446 -10.17 -9.38 21.28
N LYS A 447 -11.05 -8.41 21.00
CA LYS A 447 -11.95 -8.42 19.84
C LYS A 447 -11.19 -8.24 18.54
N VAL A 448 -10.30 -7.26 18.47
CA VAL A 448 -9.49 -6.99 17.27
C VAL A 448 -8.54 -8.16 17.00
N ASN A 449 -7.88 -8.71 18.03
CA ASN A 449 -7.00 -9.87 17.85
C ASN A 449 -7.76 -11.11 17.37
N ALA A 450 -8.96 -11.37 17.91
CA ALA A 450 -9.81 -12.47 17.44
C ALA A 450 -10.22 -12.29 15.97
N GLU A 451 -10.52 -11.05 15.55
CA GLU A 451 -10.86 -10.75 14.16
C GLU A 451 -9.65 -10.91 13.22
N ILE A 452 -8.45 -10.47 13.65
CA ILE A 452 -7.19 -10.73 12.93
C ILE A 452 -7.01 -12.24 12.73
N ASP A 453 -7.21 -13.05 13.79
CA ASP A 453 -7.06 -14.50 13.70
C ASP A 453 -8.10 -15.16 12.79
N ARG A 454 -9.35 -14.68 12.84
CA ARG A 454 -10.44 -15.15 11.98
C ARG A 454 -10.14 -14.88 10.50
N VAL A 455 -9.76 -13.65 10.16
CA VAL A 455 -9.39 -13.27 8.79
C VAL A 455 -8.12 -14.01 8.36
N ALA A 456 -7.14 -14.18 9.26
CA ALA A 456 -5.93 -14.91 8.94
C ALA A 456 -6.20 -16.38 8.60
N ALA A 457 -7.14 -17.04 9.28
CA ALA A 457 -7.54 -18.41 8.95
C ALA A 457 -8.08 -18.54 7.51
N ILE A 458 -8.76 -17.52 7.01
CA ILE A 458 -9.30 -17.48 5.63
C ILE A 458 -8.20 -17.22 4.60
N LEU A 459 -7.24 -16.34 4.92
CA LEU A 459 -6.19 -15.94 3.98
C LEU A 459 -5.02 -16.92 3.92
N ARG A 460 -4.67 -17.60 5.01
CA ARG A 460 -3.54 -18.54 5.08
C ARG A 460 -3.49 -19.57 3.95
N PRO A 461 -4.59 -20.25 3.56
CA PRO A 461 -4.58 -21.22 2.48
C PRO A 461 -4.24 -20.62 1.10
N VAL A 462 -4.51 -19.33 0.91
CA VAL A 462 -4.41 -18.66 -0.39
C VAL A 462 -3.31 -17.61 -0.49
N ILE A 463 -2.67 -17.23 0.63
CA ILE A 463 -1.65 -16.17 0.68
C ILE A 463 -0.43 -16.44 -0.21
N ARG A 464 -0.15 -17.72 -0.49
CA ARG A 464 0.92 -18.13 -1.41
C ARG A 464 0.71 -17.63 -2.85
N ALA A 465 -0.52 -17.24 -3.20
CA ALA A 465 -0.80 -16.59 -4.49
C ALA A 465 -0.04 -15.26 -4.66
N ASN A 466 0.40 -14.62 -3.57
CA ASN A 466 1.24 -13.41 -3.58
C ASN A 466 2.75 -13.71 -3.70
N GLY A 467 3.15 -14.97 -3.93
CA GLY A 467 4.54 -15.39 -4.13
C GLY A 467 5.08 -16.28 -3.02
N LYS A 468 6.27 -16.86 -3.28
CA LYS A 468 6.90 -17.88 -2.42
C LYS A 468 7.16 -17.42 -0.98
N GLU A 469 7.53 -16.15 -0.80
CA GLU A 469 7.86 -15.57 0.51
C GLU A 469 6.64 -14.98 1.23
N ALA A 470 5.50 -14.86 0.55
CA ALA A 470 4.30 -14.23 1.10
C ALA A 470 3.81 -14.89 2.41
N PRO A 471 3.78 -16.24 2.57
CA PRO A 471 3.37 -16.85 3.83
C PRO A 471 4.24 -16.42 5.03
N GLY A 472 5.55 -16.32 4.86
CA GLY A 472 6.47 -15.94 5.94
C GLY A 472 6.34 -14.46 6.34
N ARG A 473 6.13 -13.57 5.35
CA ARG A 473 5.86 -12.14 5.63
C ARG A 473 4.50 -11.94 6.29
N PHE A 474 3.50 -12.70 5.84
CA PHE A 474 2.15 -12.66 6.39
C PHE A 474 2.12 -13.01 7.89
N GLU A 475 2.77 -14.10 8.31
CA GLU A 475 2.80 -14.48 9.73
C GLU A 475 3.52 -13.43 10.60
N LYS A 476 4.58 -12.81 10.07
CA LYS A 476 5.25 -11.68 10.75
C LYS A 476 4.32 -10.46 10.87
N ALA A 477 3.56 -10.16 9.82
CA ALA A 477 2.66 -9.01 9.76
C ALA A 477 1.45 -9.11 10.72
N ILE A 478 1.11 -10.31 11.19
CA ILE A 478 0.02 -10.53 12.15
C ILE A 478 0.50 -10.94 13.56
N ALA A 479 1.81 -10.92 13.80
CA ALA A 479 2.41 -11.37 15.05
C ALA A 479 2.11 -10.44 16.25
N GLU A 480 2.27 -10.99 17.45
CA GLU A 480 2.15 -10.28 18.73
C GLU A 480 3.46 -9.57 19.13
N SER A 481 4.50 -9.69 18.33
CA SER A 481 5.80 -9.05 18.55
C SER A 481 6.36 -8.53 17.22
N PRO A 482 7.14 -7.44 17.24
CA PRO A 482 7.75 -6.90 16.03
C PRO A 482 8.87 -7.81 15.52
N SER A 483 9.29 -7.59 14.28
CA SER A 483 10.53 -8.16 13.75
C SER A 483 11.31 -7.09 12.98
N LEU A 484 12.60 -7.36 12.71
CA LEU A 484 13.51 -6.41 12.04
C LEU A 484 12.94 -5.82 10.73
N PHE A 485 12.14 -6.60 9.99
CA PHE A 485 11.54 -6.19 8.72
C PHE A 485 10.01 -6.07 8.78
N GLU A 486 9.43 -6.15 9.97
CA GLU A 486 8.00 -5.94 10.21
C GLU A 486 7.84 -5.33 11.62
N PRO A 487 8.16 -4.04 11.79
CA PRO A 487 8.12 -3.39 13.09
C PRO A 487 6.69 -3.05 13.56
N HIS A 488 5.68 -3.27 12.71
CA HIS A 488 4.26 -2.94 12.93
C HIS A 488 3.33 -4.12 12.71
N ALA A 489 3.73 -5.30 13.19
CA ALA A 489 2.83 -6.44 13.24
C ALA A 489 1.49 -6.06 13.89
N LEU A 490 0.37 -6.45 13.28
CA LEU A 490 -0.97 -5.93 13.60
C LEU A 490 -1.34 -6.11 15.08
N LYS A 491 -1.16 -7.31 15.64
CA LYS A 491 -1.50 -7.57 17.05
C LYS A 491 -0.58 -6.80 17.98
N PHE A 492 0.72 -6.73 17.67
CA PHE A 492 1.66 -5.91 18.44
C PHE A 492 1.27 -4.42 18.44
N PHE A 493 0.90 -3.87 17.29
CA PHE A 493 0.40 -2.50 17.18
C PHE A 493 -0.82 -2.28 18.07
N VAL A 494 -1.82 -3.16 17.99
CA VAL A 494 -3.05 -3.05 18.79
C VAL A 494 -2.74 -3.03 20.29
N ILE A 495 -1.87 -3.93 20.76
CA ILE A 495 -1.44 -3.98 22.17
C ILE A 495 -0.84 -2.64 22.60
N LYS A 496 0.18 -2.16 21.88
CA LYS A 496 0.90 -0.94 22.23
C LYS A 496 0.08 0.32 22.05
N ARG A 497 -0.85 0.32 21.09
CA ARG A 497 -1.75 1.45 20.90
C ARG A 497 -2.77 1.56 22.03
N HIS A 498 -3.27 0.44 22.56
CA HIS A 498 -4.11 0.44 23.76
C HIS A 498 -3.39 1.03 24.97
N GLU A 499 -2.18 0.56 25.24
CA GLU A 499 -1.33 1.08 26.33
C GLU A 499 -1.18 2.60 26.19
N SER A 500 -0.70 3.07 25.03
CA SER A 500 -0.45 4.48 24.77
C SER A 500 -1.70 5.36 24.90
N VAL A 501 -2.83 4.96 24.31
CA VAL A 501 -4.04 5.78 24.33
C VAL A 501 -4.65 5.84 25.74
N ARG A 502 -4.58 4.75 26.52
CA ARG A 502 -5.06 4.75 27.92
C ARG A 502 -4.21 5.67 28.81
N GLU A 503 -2.89 5.58 28.70
CA GLU A 503 -1.97 6.47 29.45
C GLU A 503 -2.23 7.95 29.11
N GLN A 504 -2.47 8.26 27.83
CA GLN A 504 -2.81 9.62 27.38
C GLN A 504 -4.16 10.11 27.92
N LEU A 505 -5.20 9.26 27.88
CA LEU A 505 -6.53 9.58 28.42
C LEU A 505 -6.57 9.70 29.95
N ALA A 506 -5.59 9.09 30.64
CA ALA A 506 -5.36 9.17 32.08
C ALA A 506 -4.42 10.34 32.47
N HIS A 507 -3.88 11.07 31.49
CA HIS A 507 -2.88 12.12 31.69
C HIS A 507 -1.57 11.65 32.33
N GLU A 508 -1.26 10.36 32.21
CA GLU A 508 0.00 9.76 32.70
C GLU A 508 1.17 10.02 31.74
N ARG A 509 0.85 10.24 30.45
CA ARG A 509 1.84 10.52 29.40
C ARG A 509 1.23 11.38 28.29
N THR A 510 2.06 12.21 27.66
CA THR A 510 1.71 12.89 26.39
C THR A 510 2.15 12.02 25.21
N GLY A 511 1.30 11.85 24.20
CA GLY A 511 1.69 11.13 22.98
C GLY A 511 2.65 11.93 22.10
N ASP A 512 3.28 11.25 21.15
CA ASP A 512 4.27 11.83 20.27
C ASP A 512 3.56 12.63 19.15
N THR A 513 3.95 13.90 18.97
CA THR A 513 3.53 14.73 17.83
C THR A 513 4.48 14.50 16.67
N LEU A 514 3.95 14.29 15.47
CA LEU A 514 4.73 14.16 14.24
C LEU A 514 4.63 15.49 13.48
N GLY A 515 5.72 15.97 12.86
CA GLY A 515 5.63 17.18 12.03
C GLY A 515 6.28 18.46 12.55
N ASN A 516 7.19 18.40 13.52
CA ASN A 516 8.13 19.50 13.74
C ASN A 516 9.29 19.38 12.75
N GLU A 517 9.43 20.38 11.87
CA GLU A 517 10.45 20.50 10.80
C GLU A 517 11.90 20.29 11.30
N GLY A 518 12.15 20.42 12.61
CA GLY A 518 13.44 20.13 13.22
C GLY A 518 13.76 18.64 13.39
N GLU A 519 12.77 17.76 13.52
CA GLU A 519 12.98 16.34 13.79
C GLU A 519 13.07 15.46 12.55
N GLU A 520 12.51 15.85 11.40
CA GLU A 520 12.76 15.13 10.14
C GLU A 520 14.20 15.36 9.66
N PHE A 521 14.71 16.59 9.78
CA PHE A 521 16.14 16.84 9.58
C PHE A 521 16.97 16.16 10.66
N ALA A 522 16.56 16.14 11.93
CA ALA A 522 17.29 15.41 12.98
C ALA A 522 17.21 13.87 12.84
N GLY A 523 16.15 13.33 12.25
CA GLY A 523 15.92 11.90 12.02
C GLY A 523 16.64 11.41 10.76
N LEU A 524 16.60 12.21 9.69
CA LEU A 524 17.43 12.04 8.50
C LEU A 524 18.91 12.26 8.85
N MET A 525 19.24 13.28 9.65
CA MET A 525 20.58 13.48 10.18
C MET A 525 20.95 12.41 11.18
N GLN A 526 20.07 11.86 12.03
CA GLN A 526 20.38 10.68 12.86
C GLN A 526 20.62 9.44 12.01
N TRP A 527 19.93 9.32 10.87
CA TRP A 527 20.24 8.29 9.89
C TRP A 527 21.61 8.54 9.23
N PHE A 528 21.96 9.82 8.93
CA PHE A 528 23.24 10.25 8.36
C PHE A 528 24.43 10.38 9.35
N THR A 529 24.18 10.51 10.65
CA THR A 529 25.17 10.83 11.71
C THR A 529 25.10 9.88 12.90
N GLY A 530 24.14 8.96 12.91
CA GLY A 530 24.01 7.94 13.94
C GLY A 530 25.14 6.91 13.88
N PRO A 531 25.35 6.13 14.96
CA PRO A 531 26.46 5.19 15.09
C PRO A 531 26.51 4.12 13.97
N ARG A 532 25.39 3.90 13.27
CA ARG A 532 25.26 2.95 12.15
C ARG A 532 26.01 3.40 10.89
N ILE A 533 26.11 4.70 10.59
CA ILE A 533 26.96 5.16 9.47
C ILE A 533 28.44 5.07 9.79
N GLY A 534 28.82 5.26 11.06
CA GLY A 534 30.18 4.96 11.52
C GLY A 534 30.56 3.50 11.24
N LEU A 535 29.61 2.55 11.33
CA LEU A 535 29.82 1.17 10.91
C LEU A 535 29.96 1.03 9.39
N PHE A 536 29.04 1.61 8.60
CA PHE A 536 29.08 1.53 7.13
C PHE A 536 30.30 2.19 6.50
N LEU A 537 30.71 3.37 6.99
CA LEU A 537 31.94 4.06 6.56
C LEU A 537 33.20 3.44 7.18
N GLY A 538 33.09 2.87 8.39
CA GLY A 538 34.18 2.18 9.06
C GLY A 538 34.59 0.88 8.36
N LEU A 539 33.65 0.15 7.75
CA LEU A 539 33.95 -1.13 7.10
C LEU A 539 34.97 -1.00 5.95
N PRO A 540 34.80 -0.11 4.95
CA PRO A 540 35.82 0.12 3.92
C PRO A 540 37.18 0.52 4.51
N VAL A 541 37.21 1.37 5.52
CA VAL A 541 38.45 1.84 6.17
C VAL A 541 39.18 0.67 6.86
N VAL A 542 38.45 -0.15 7.61
CA VAL A 542 39.01 -1.28 8.33
C VAL A 542 39.44 -2.39 7.35
N LEU A 543 38.72 -2.61 6.25
CA LEU A 543 39.14 -3.51 5.17
C LEU A 543 40.43 -3.03 4.49
N LEU A 544 40.54 -1.73 4.19
CA LEU A 544 41.75 -1.13 3.64
C LEU A 544 42.93 -1.22 4.60
N LEU A 545 42.71 -0.97 5.90
CA LEU A 545 43.74 -1.14 6.93
C LEU A 545 44.23 -2.59 7.00
N ASN A 546 43.34 -3.58 6.95
CA ASN A 546 43.70 -5.00 6.97
C ASN A 546 44.40 -5.44 5.69
N ALA A 547 43.96 -4.95 4.52
CA ALA A 547 44.66 -5.16 3.26
C ALA A 547 46.09 -4.56 3.30
N SER A 548 46.26 -3.39 3.90
CA SER A 548 47.57 -2.76 4.07
C SER A 548 48.46 -3.56 5.02
N GLY A 549 47.93 -4.04 6.14
CA GLY A 549 48.63 -4.91 7.08
C GLY A 549 49.08 -6.21 6.42
N TRP A 550 48.21 -6.81 5.60
CA TRP A 550 48.50 -8.01 4.84
C TRP A 550 49.66 -7.79 3.86
N LEU A 551 49.59 -6.74 3.03
CA LEU A 551 50.64 -6.38 2.08
C LEU A 551 51.97 -6.08 2.78
N TRP A 552 51.95 -5.32 3.87
CA TRP A 552 53.16 -5.02 4.65
C TRP A 552 53.75 -6.26 5.33
N GLY A 553 52.91 -7.17 5.80
CA GLY A 553 53.33 -8.47 6.32
C GLY A 553 54.07 -9.29 5.26
N ILE A 554 53.49 -9.37 4.06
CA ILE A 554 54.07 -10.05 2.90
C ILE A 554 55.41 -9.45 2.50
N LEU A 555 55.46 -8.13 2.32
CA LEU A 555 56.67 -7.40 1.91
C LEU A 555 57.80 -7.57 2.93
N ALA A 556 57.49 -7.48 4.23
CA ALA A 556 58.46 -7.72 5.29
C ALA A 556 58.99 -9.16 5.29
N GLY A 557 58.14 -10.13 4.93
CA GLY A 557 58.53 -11.54 4.77
C GLY A 557 59.48 -11.75 3.58
N PHE A 558 59.13 -11.21 2.40
CA PHE A 558 59.95 -11.34 1.19
C PHE A 558 61.33 -10.67 1.31
N ARG A 559 61.44 -9.58 2.08
CA ARG A 559 62.74 -8.94 2.39
C ARG A 559 63.71 -9.86 3.13
N LYS A 560 63.25 -10.93 3.80
CA LYS A 560 64.12 -11.97 4.37
C LYS A 560 64.27 -13.16 3.44
N GLY A 561 63.22 -13.54 2.74
CA GLY A 561 63.29 -14.56 1.69
C GLY A 561 61.93 -15.09 1.26
N THR A 562 61.92 -15.77 0.11
CA THR A 562 60.70 -16.24 -0.56
C THR A 562 59.79 -17.07 0.34
N ARG A 563 60.36 -17.95 1.19
CA ARG A 563 59.60 -18.78 2.14
C ARG A 563 58.83 -17.93 3.15
N TRP A 564 59.42 -16.87 3.69
CA TRP A 564 58.78 -16.00 4.67
C TRP A 564 57.73 -15.08 4.03
N GLY A 565 57.96 -14.62 2.81
CA GLY A 565 56.95 -13.89 2.04
C GLY A 565 55.69 -14.72 1.79
N LEU A 566 55.86 -15.97 1.34
CA LEU A 566 54.74 -16.90 1.10
C LEU A 566 54.02 -17.30 2.39
N LEU A 567 54.75 -17.58 3.48
CA LEU A 567 54.16 -17.87 4.79
C LEU A 567 53.33 -16.70 5.32
N ASN A 568 53.85 -15.47 5.22
CA ASN A 568 53.13 -14.27 5.64
C ASN A 568 51.89 -14.00 4.78
N ALA A 569 51.92 -14.36 3.49
CA ALA A 569 50.76 -14.26 2.61
C ALA A 569 49.66 -15.26 2.97
N ALA A 570 50.03 -16.53 3.20
CA ALA A 570 49.09 -17.63 3.41
C ALA A 570 48.48 -17.65 4.82
N PHE A 571 49.18 -17.15 5.83
CA PHE A 571 48.79 -17.27 7.24
C PHE A 571 48.61 -15.91 7.92
N PHE A 572 47.94 -14.98 7.27
CA PHE A 572 47.57 -13.69 7.88
C PHE A 572 46.45 -13.86 8.91
N PRO A 573 46.50 -13.17 10.06
CA PRO A 573 47.56 -12.25 10.52
C PRO A 573 48.67 -12.92 11.34
N LEU A 574 48.58 -14.22 11.62
CA LEU A 574 49.43 -14.93 12.57
C LEU A 574 50.91 -14.99 12.16
N ALA A 575 51.20 -15.37 10.92
CA ALA A 575 52.58 -15.48 10.45
C ALA A 575 53.33 -14.14 10.44
N PRO A 576 52.75 -13.02 9.95
CA PRO A 576 53.36 -11.70 10.08
C PRO A 576 53.66 -11.26 11.52
N LEU A 577 52.77 -11.57 12.47
CA LEU A 577 52.97 -11.24 13.88
C LEU A 577 54.12 -12.06 14.51
N LEU A 578 54.13 -13.38 14.30
CA LEU A 578 55.21 -14.26 14.75
C LEU A 578 56.55 -13.85 14.13
N TYR A 579 56.53 -13.57 12.83
CA TYR A 579 57.69 -13.12 12.09
C TYR A 579 58.27 -11.83 12.68
N GLY A 580 57.43 -10.83 12.93
CA GLY A 580 57.90 -9.53 13.37
C GLY A 580 58.29 -9.43 14.85
N PHE A 581 57.62 -10.17 15.73
CA PHE A 581 57.91 -10.11 17.16
C PHE A 581 58.96 -11.12 17.62
N LEU A 582 59.02 -12.30 16.99
CA LEU A 582 59.84 -13.42 17.46
C LEU A 582 61.01 -13.74 16.52
N VAL A 583 60.89 -13.48 15.21
CA VAL A 583 61.87 -13.95 14.23
C VAL A 583 62.84 -12.85 13.77
N ARG A 584 62.35 -11.64 13.47
CA ARG A 584 63.20 -10.55 12.96
C ARG A 584 62.71 -9.17 13.43
N ARG A 585 63.33 -8.66 14.50
CA ARG A 585 62.86 -7.48 15.25
C ARG A 585 63.25 -6.12 14.66
N ASP A 586 64.25 -6.06 13.78
CA ASP A 586 64.70 -4.83 13.10
C ASP A 586 63.69 -4.36 12.04
N LEU A 587 63.27 -5.26 11.15
CA LEU A 587 62.36 -4.96 10.03
C LEU A 587 60.93 -5.48 10.24
N GLY A 588 60.78 -6.62 10.90
CA GLY A 588 59.49 -7.26 11.08
C GLY A 588 58.66 -6.64 12.21
N LYS A 589 59.29 -6.05 13.23
CA LYS A 589 58.57 -5.51 14.41
C LYS A 589 57.55 -4.43 14.04
N TRP A 590 57.91 -3.50 13.14
CA TRP A 590 57.01 -2.46 12.66
C TRP A 590 55.84 -3.02 11.84
N SER A 591 56.14 -4.01 10.98
CA SER A 591 55.11 -4.72 10.22
C SER A 591 54.16 -5.48 11.15
N ALA A 592 54.67 -6.17 12.17
CA ALA A 592 53.85 -6.85 13.17
C ALA A 592 53.02 -5.88 14.02
N CYS A 593 53.56 -4.73 14.43
CA CYS A 593 52.77 -3.70 15.12
C CYS A 593 51.63 -3.18 14.23
N TRP A 594 51.88 -2.95 12.95
CA TRP A 594 50.87 -2.49 12.00
C TRP A 594 49.79 -3.55 11.73
N VAL A 595 50.19 -4.81 11.56
CA VAL A 595 49.28 -5.95 11.44
C VAL A 595 48.41 -6.10 12.71
N LEU A 596 49.02 -5.98 13.89
CA LEU A 596 48.30 -6.06 15.16
C LEU A 596 47.25 -4.95 15.27
N PHE A 597 47.62 -3.71 14.90
CA PHE A 597 46.71 -2.57 14.88
C PHE A 597 45.54 -2.78 13.91
N ALA A 598 45.81 -3.25 12.68
CA ALA A 598 44.79 -3.49 11.67
C ALA A 598 43.77 -4.56 12.11
N VAL A 599 44.26 -5.68 12.66
CA VAL A 599 43.41 -6.79 13.13
C VAL A 599 42.60 -6.37 14.36
N THR A 600 43.23 -5.66 15.31
CA THR A 600 42.53 -5.15 16.49
C THR A 600 41.41 -4.19 16.09
N SER A 601 41.66 -3.34 15.10
CA SER A 601 40.65 -2.43 14.54
C SER A 601 39.47 -3.19 13.91
N MET A 602 39.72 -4.33 13.25
CA MET A 602 38.67 -5.21 12.72
C MET A 602 37.84 -5.89 13.80
N VAL A 603 38.49 -6.39 14.86
CA VAL A 603 37.79 -7.01 15.99
C VAL A 603 36.92 -5.98 16.71
N ILE A 604 37.46 -4.78 16.98
CA ILE A 604 36.69 -3.68 17.59
C ILE A 604 35.47 -3.33 16.73
N TRP A 605 35.67 -3.19 15.41
CA TRP A 605 34.56 -2.90 14.50
C TRP A 605 33.49 -4.01 14.52
N LEU A 606 33.88 -5.29 14.50
CA LEU A 606 32.95 -6.42 14.57
C LEU A 606 32.15 -6.45 15.89
N VAL A 607 32.81 -6.20 17.02
CA VAL A 607 32.15 -6.13 18.33
C VAL A 607 31.16 -4.97 18.38
N LEU A 608 31.53 -3.79 17.89
CA LEU A 608 30.63 -2.64 17.79
C LEU A 608 29.46 -2.91 16.84
N ALA A 609 29.70 -3.62 15.73
CA ALA A 609 28.67 -4.02 14.78
C ALA A 609 27.64 -4.94 15.43
N VAL A 610 28.10 -5.96 16.16
CA VAL A 610 27.23 -6.90 16.88
C VAL A 610 26.44 -6.18 17.99
N TRP A 611 27.09 -5.32 18.76
CA TRP A 611 26.45 -4.56 19.85
C TRP A 611 25.36 -3.62 19.33
N LEU A 612 25.66 -2.81 18.30
CA LEU A 612 24.71 -1.85 17.71
C LEU A 612 23.56 -2.50 16.92
N VAL A 613 23.73 -3.75 16.48
CA VAL A 613 22.67 -4.54 15.84
C VAL A 613 21.88 -5.35 16.89
N GLY A 614 22.48 -5.68 18.03
CA GLY A 614 21.89 -6.47 19.11
C GLY A 614 21.00 -5.68 20.08
N ASP A 615 21.27 -4.40 20.34
CA ASP A 615 20.52 -3.54 21.28
C ASP A 615 19.14 -3.05 20.73
N GLY A 616 18.57 -3.80 19.77
CA GLY A 616 17.25 -3.54 19.19
C GLY A 616 16.24 -4.67 19.44
N VAL A 617 16.40 -5.43 20.52
CA VAL A 617 15.41 -6.41 21.01
C VAL A 617 14.40 -5.74 21.93
#